data_AF-A0AAE1E8U5-F1
#
_entry.id   AF-A0AAE1E8U5-F1
#
_cell.length_a   1.000
_cell.length_b   1.000
_cell.length_c   1.000
_cell.angle_alpha   90.00
_cell.angle_beta   90.00
_cell.angle_gamma   90.00
#
_symmetry.space_group_name_H-M   'P 1'
#
loop_
_entity.id
_entity.type
_entity.pdbx_description
1 polymer ?
#
loop_
_entity_poly.entity_id
_entity_poly.type
_entity_poly.pdbx_seq_one_letter_code
_entity_poly.pdbx_strand_id
1 'polypeptide(L)'
;MSVDLGFDLKSFEAGKRNMTKIQDFIKQVEGQFDLVLISDYFNESMVLLRRYLNWAMKDIIYIKRNAAKFGVDSVWRRDIVLNATELETFRKWDLVDYKLYEYFKPVFLSTIEREHLFKEEVSAYEDILKEVAKFCLTDAIKQKILHISKSEWTEEFAVTEFDCELMLFGEVKFLSYAKRLQRIRFQHAIRKSVGGKNSKVVGN
;
A
#
# COMPACT_ATOMS: atom_id res chain seq x y z
N MET A 1 -6.09 5.72 -12.69
CA MET A 1 -6.57 5.44 -11.32
C MET A 1 -8.09 5.48 -11.25
N SER A 2 -8.74 6.52 -11.79
CA SER A 2 -10.21 6.71 -11.79
C SER A 2 -10.99 5.53 -12.36
N VAL A 3 -10.50 4.87 -13.40
CA VAL A 3 -11.12 3.67 -13.98
C VAL A 3 -11.20 2.53 -12.95
N ASP A 4 -10.13 2.29 -12.20
CA ASP A 4 -10.07 1.25 -11.16
C ASP A 4 -11.00 1.57 -9.99
N LEU A 5 -11.19 2.86 -9.71
CA LEU A 5 -12.12 3.38 -8.70
C LEU A 5 -13.57 3.46 -9.19
N GLY A 6 -13.86 2.98 -10.41
CA GLY A 6 -15.22 2.84 -10.92
C GLY A 6 -15.76 4.07 -11.65
N PHE A 7 -14.91 4.95 -12.19
CA PHE A 7 -15.37 6.02 -13.08
C PHE A 7 -16.04 5.43 -14.32
N ASP A 8 -17.21 5.98 -14.69
CA ASP A 8 -18.05 5.42 -15.75
C ASP A 8 -17.32 5.37 -17.10
N LEU A 9 -17.20 4.15 -17.65
CA LEU A 9 -16.59 3.90 -18.95
C LEU A 9 -17.55 4.21 -20.11
N LYS A 10 -18.87 4.27 -19.86
CA LYS A 10 -19.85 4.65 -20.88
C LYS A 10 -19.68 6.12 -21.20
N SER A 11 -19.37 6.40 -22.47
CA SER A 11 -19.07 7.76 -22.92
C SER A 11 -17.91 8.40 -22.15
N PHE A 12 -16.88 7.62 -21.79
CA PHE A 12 -15.71 8.06 -21.01
C PHE A 12 -15.11 9.38 -21.49
N GLU A 13 -14.94 9.56 -22.81
CA GLU A 13 -14.40 10.79 -23.40
C GLU A 13 -15.25 12.05 -23.13
N ALA A 14 -16.56 11.92 -23.09
CA ALA A 14 -17.46 13.01 -22.71
C ALA A 14 -17.51 13.17 -21.19
N GLY A 15 -17.49 12.06 -20.45
CA GLY A 15 -17.51 12.03 -18.99
C GLY A 15 -16.28 12.71 -18.38
N LYS A 16 -15.08 12.44 -18.88
CA LYS A 16 -13.82 13.02 -18.38
C LYS A 16 -13.69 14.52 -18.60
N ARG A 17 -14.60 15.14 -19.37
CA ARG A 17 -14.68 16.59 -19.60
C ARG A 17 -15.88 17.23 -18.88
N ASN A 18 -16.75 16.44 -18.28
CA ASN A 18 -17.94 16.91 -17.58
C ASN A 18 -17.64 17.09 -16.09
N MET A 19 -17.53 18.34 -15.66
CA MET A 19 -17.17 18.65 -14.28
C MET A 19 -18.18 18.12 -13.25
N THR A 20 -19.48 18.15 -13.56
CA THR A 20 -20.52 17.61 -12.66
C THR A 20 -20.31 16.12 -12.44
N LYS A 21 -20.08 15.34 -13.51
CA LYS A 21 -19.79 13.90 -13.40
C LYS A 21 -18.53 13.63 -12.61
N ILE A 22 -17.48 14.43 -12.79
CA ILE A 22 -16.23 14.28 -12.02
C ILE A 22 -16.46 14.53 -10.54
N GLN A 23 -17.20 15.59 -10.19
CA GLN A 23 -17.51 15.92 -8.79
C GLN A 23 -18.42 14.86 -8.14
N ASP A 24 -19.43 14.37 -8.84
CA ASP A 24 -20.29 13.30 -8.35
C ASP A 24 -19.49 12.02 -8.11
N PHE A 25 -18.56 11.69 -9.01
CA PHE A 25 -17.66 10.57 -8.85
C PHE A 25 -16.72 10.75 -7.64
N ILE A 26 -16.13 11.92 -7.44
CA ILE A 26 -15.27 12.19 -6.27
C ILE A 26 -16.06 11.98 -4.97
N LYS A 27 -17.29 12.49 -4.88
CA LYS A 27 -18.16 12.28 -3.71
C LYS A 27 -18.54 10.82 -3.52
N GLN A 28 -18.76 10.10 -4.62
CA GLN A 28 -18.98 8.66 -4.56
C GLN A 28 -17.78 7.94 -3.95
N VAL A 29 -16.56 8.24 -4.42
CA VAL A 29 -15.33 7.65 -3.86
C VAL A 29 -15.17 8.04 -2.39
N GLU A 30 -15.40 9.30 -2.03
CA GLU A 30 -15.35 9.77 -0.63
C GLU A 30 -16.32 8.97 0.27
N GLY A 31 -17.54 8.70 -0.21
CA GLY A 31 -18.52 7.91 0.54
C GLY A 31 -18.27 6.40 0.56
N GLN A 32 -17.35 5.87 -0.27
CA GLN A 32 -17.06 4.44 -0.39
C GLN A 32 -15.86 3.98 0.43
N PHE A 33 -14.90 4.86 0.67
CA PHE A 33 -13.65 4.52 1.34
C PHE A 33 -13.53 5.25 2.67
N ASP A 34 -13.38 4.49 3.76
CA ASP A 34 -13.14 5.08 5.08
C ASP A 34 -11.74 5.71 5.20
N LEU A 35 -10.80 5.28 4.35
CA LEU A 35 -9.42 5.74 4.35
C LEU A 35 -8.88 5.80 2.91
N VAL A 36 -8.30 6.95 2.54
CA VAL A 36 -7.58 7.14 1.27
C VAL A 36 -6.13 7.48 1.58
N LEU A 37 -5.21 6.73 0.98
CA LEU A 37 -3.75 6.88 1.14
C LEU A 37 -3.15 7.54 -0.09
N ILE A 38 -2.02 8.24 0.07
CA ILE A 38 -1.36 8.99 -1.00
C ILE A 38 0.05 8.47 -1.23
N SER A 39 0.36 8.06 -2.45
CA SER A 39 1.67 7.50 -2.82
C SER A 39 2.84 8.44 -2.61
N ASP A 40 2.63 9.75 -2.73
CA ASP A 40 3.67 10.77 -2.52
C ASP A 40 4.08 10.88 -1.04
N TYR A 41 3.19 10.43 -0.14
CA TYR A 41 3.36 10.37 1.31
C TYR A 41 3.28 8.90 1.75
N PHE A 42 4.04 8.02 1.08
CA PHE A 42 3.89 6.57 1.26
C PHE A 42 4.18 6.14 2.70
N ASN A 43 5.22 6.68 3.33
CA ASN A 43 5.59 6.30 4.69
C ASN A 43 4.53 6.76 5.70
N GLU A 44 4.06 8.00 5.57
CA GLU A 44 2.93 8.53 6.32
C GLU A 44 1.68 7.67 6.09
N SER A 45 1.41 7.28 4.85
CA SER A 45 0.28 6.42 4.50
C SER A 45 0.35 5.06 5.18
N MET A 46 1.55 4.46 5.28
CA MET A 46 1.74 3.19 5.99
C MET A 46 1.53 3.32 7.50
N VAL A 47 2.02 4.40 8.11
CA VAL A 47 1.80 4.67 9.54
C VAL A 47 0.33 4.95 9.83
N LEU A 48 -0.36 5.73 8.98
CA LEU A 48 -1.78 5.99 9.10
C LEU A 48 -2.60 4.70 8.96
N LEU A 49 -2.29 3.87 7.97
CA LEU A 49 -2.92 2.56 7.77
C LEU A 49 -2.71 1.64 8.98
N ARG A 50 -1.50 1.65 9.56
CA ARG A 50 -1.16 0.89 10.76
C ARG A 50 -2.07 1.26 11.92
N ARG A 51 -2.22 2.56 12.20
CA ARG A 51 -3.10 3.08 13.26
C ARG A 51 -4.56 2.68 12.99
N TYR A 52 -5.02 2.87 11.75
CA TYR A 52 -6.40 2.59 11.36
C TYR A 52 -6.79 1.11 11.51
N LEU A 53 -5.90 0.18 11.12
CA LEU A 53 -6.14 -1.25 11.21
C LEU A 53 -5.66 -1.88 12.53
N ASN A 54 -5.12 -1.08 13.44
CA ASN A 54 -4.48 -1.52 14.68
C ASN A 54 -3.42 -2.62 14.45
N TRP A 55 -2.59 -2.41 13.44
CA TRP A 55 -1.51 -3.34 13.08
C TRP A 55 -0.24 -3.09 13.90
N ALA A 56 0.57 -4.13 14.06
CA ALA A 56 1.89 -3.99 14.66
C ALA A 56 2.84 -3.28 13.68
N MET A 57 3.90 -2.67 14.20
CA MET A 57 4.94 -2.06 13.36
C MET A 57 5.54 -3.07 12.37
N LYS A 58 5.71 -4.33 12.80
CA LYS A 58 6.19 -5.43 11.96
C LYS A 58 5.31 -5.68 10.72
N ASP A 59 4.02 -5.38 10.77
CA ASP A 59 3.10 -5.67 9.66
C ASP A 59 3.24 -4.67 8.49
N ILE A 60 3.85 -3.51 8.75
CA ILE A 60 4.02 -2.45 7.76
C ILE A 60 5.47 -2.27 7.29
N ILE A 61 6.42 -3.10 7.75
CA ILE A 61 7.80 -3.05 7.25
C ILE A 61 7.88 -3.59 5.82
N TYR A 62 8.71 -2.99 5.00
CA TYR A 62 8.90 -3.41 3.62
C TYR A 62 10.31 -3.08 3.13
N ILE A 63 10.72 -3.73 2.03
CA ILE A 63 11.90 -3.35 1.26
C ILE A 63 11.43 -2.87 -0.11
N LYS A 64 11.87 -1.68 -0.52
CA LYS A 64 11.48 -1.09 -1.79
C LYS A 64 12.06 -1.91 -2.96
N ARG A 65 11.20 -2.66 -3.67
CA ARG A 65 11.57 -3.50 -4.82
C ARG A 65 11.02 -3.02 -6.15
N ASN A 66 9.79 -2.53 -6.16
CA ASN A 66 9.11 -2.00 -7.36
C ASN A 66 9.45 -0.52 -7.61
N ALA A 67 10.67 -0.11 -7.27
CA ALA A 67 11.19 1.18 -7.70
C ALA A 67 11.76 0.99 -9.10
N ALA A 68 11.28 1.77 -10.05
CA ALA A 68 11.84 1.74 -11.38
C ALA A 68 13.33 2.15 -11.32
N LYS A 69 14.22 1.17 -11.52
CA LYS A 69 15.67 1.40 -11.59
C LYS A 69 16.02 1.65 -13.05
N PHE A 70 15.96 2.90 -13.44
CA PHE A 70 16.39 3.29 -14.77
C PHE A 70 17.91 3.40 -14.75
N GLY A 71 18.65 2.80 -15.70
CA GLY A 71 20.09 3.05 -15.86
C GLY A 71 20.36 4.49 -16.30
N VAL A 72 21.62 4.95 -16.23
CA VAL A 72 22.00 6.33 -16.62
C VAL A 72 21.55 6.65 -18.05
N ASP A 73 21.59 5.66 -18.95
CA ASP A 73 21.22 5.80 -20.37
C ASP A 73 19.76 5.42 -20.67
N SER A 74 18.95 5.19 -19.64
CA SER A 74 17.56 4.76 -19.85
C SER A 74 16.70 5.92 -20.34
N VAL A 75 15.96 5.68 -21.42
CA VAL A 75 14.92 6.60 -21.97
C VAL A 75 13.90 7.00 -20.89
N TRP A 76 13.71 6.16 -19.88
CA TRP A 76 12.80 6.36 -18.77
C TRP A 76 13.41 7.12 -17.58
N ARG A 77 14.73 7.37 -17.58
CA ARG A 77 15.46 8.24 -16.63
C ARG A 77 15.58 9.68 -17.14
N ARG A 78 14.65 10.14 -17.97
CA ARG A 78 14.65 11.53 -18.41
C ARG A 78 13.97 12.34 -17.32
N ASP A 79 14.69 13.29 -16.74
CA ASP A 79 14.04 14.43 -16.09
C ASP A 79 13.24 15.14 -17.20
N ILE A 80 11.97 14.77 -17.33
CA ILE A 80 11.11 15.33 -18.36
C ILE A 80 10.84 16.77 -17.94
N VAL A 81 11.57 17.71 -18.55
CA VAL A 81 11.30 19.13 -18.42
C VAL A 81 10.09 19.44 -19.29
N LEU A 82 8.89 19.30 -18.70
CA LEU A 82 7.65 19.69 -19.35
C LEU A 82 7.54 21.22 -19.35
N ASN A 83 7.24 21.80 -20.50
CA ASN A 83 6.84 23.20 -20.56
C ASN A 83 5.40 23.38 -20.05
N ALA A 84 5.01 24.62 -19.75
CA ALA A 84 3.69 24.92 -19.19
C ALA A 84 2.53 24.41 -20.08
N THR A 85 2.67 24.48 -21.40
CA THR A 85 1.66 24.04 -22.37
C THR A 85 1.49 22.52 -22.33
N GLU A 86 2.59 21.77 -22.25
CA GLU A 86 2.56 20.30 -22.14
C GLU A 86 1.92 19.85 -20.83
N LEU A 87 2.26 20.50 -19.71
CA LEU A 87 1.67 20.22 -18.40
C LEU A 87 0.16 20.49 -18.41
N GLU A 88 -0.28 21.62 -18.96
CA GLU A 88 -1.71 21.94 -19.08
C GLU A 88 -2.45 20.98 -20.02
N THR A 89 -1.78 20.52 -21.08
CA THR A 89 -2.35 19.51 -21.98
C THR A 89 -2.55 18.19 -21.27
N PHE A 90 -1.54 17.74 -20.51
CA PHE A 90 -1.63 16.52 -19.71
C PHE A 90 -2.71 16.63 -18.63
N ARG A 91 -2.79 17.75 -17.91
CA ARG A 91 -3.86 18.02 -16.93
C ARG A 91 -5.26 17.93 -17.52
N LYS A 92 -5.47 18.46 -18.73
CA LYS A 92 -6.76 18.36 -19.42
C LYS A 92 -7.06 16.94 -19.88
N TRP A 93 -6.03 16.19 -20.27
CA TRP A 93 -6.17 14.82 -20.72
C TRP A 93 -6.51 13.87 -19.55
N ASP A 94 -5.86 14.05 -18.40
CA ASP A 94 -6.00 13.25 -17.18
C ASP A 94 -6.82 13.96 -16.09
N LEU A 95 -7.80 14.76 -16.51
CA LEU A 95 -8.52 15.69 -15.62
C LEU A 95 -9.17 14.98 -14.42
N VAL A 96 -9.67 13.76 -14.62
CA VAL A 96 -10.35 12.99 -13.56
C VAL A 96 -9.38 12.61 -12.45
N ASP A 97 -8.22 12.05 -12.79
CA ASP A 97 -7.22 11.63 -11.81
C ASP A 97 -6.58 12.85 -11.13
N TYR A 98 -6.36 13.95 -11.86
CA TYR A 98 -5.95 15.22 -11.27
C TYR A 98 -6.96 15.72 -10.24
N LYS A 99 -8.26 15.71 -10.55
CA LYS A 99 -9.30 16.18 -9.63
C LYS A 99 -9.48 15.28 -8.42
N LEU A 100 -9.32 13.96 -8.58
CA LEU A 100 -9.24 13.03 -7.45
C LEU A 100 -8.08 13.39 -6.52
N TYR A 101 -6.88 13.57 -7.06
CA TYR A 101 -5.69 13.87 -6.25
C TYR A 101 -5.81 15.24 -5.56
N GLU A 102 -6.25 16.28 -6.29
CA GLU A 102 -6.48 17.62 -5.72
C GLU A 102 -7.50 17.62 -4.58
N TYR A 103 -8.49 16.72 -4.65
CA TYR A 103 -9.49 16.56 -3.60
C TYR A 103 -8.95 15.80 -2.39
N PHE A 104 -8.36 14.62 -2.59
CA PHE A 104 -7.97 13.75 -1.49
C PHE A 104 -6.66 14.14 -0.81
N LYS A 105 -5.75 14.84 -1.50
CA LYS A 105 -4.50 15.32 -0.88
C LYS A 105 -4.75 16.22 0.35
N PRO A 106 -5.54 17.31 0.27
CA PRO A 106 -5.80 18.13 1.45
C PRO A 106 -6.58 17.38 2.53
N VAL A 107 -7.50 16.47 2.15
CA VAL A 107 -8.21 15.60 3.11
C VAL A 107 -7.22 14.72 3.88
N PHE A 108 -6.29 14.08 3.17
CA PHE A 108 -5.22 13.28 3.76
C PHE A 108 -4.32 14.11 4.70
N LEU A 109 -3.84 15.27 4.23
CA LEU A 109 -2.99 16.16 5.02
C LEU A 109 -3.70 16.63 6.31
N SER A 110 -4.97 17.01 6.22
CA SER A 110 -5.77 17.38 7.40
C SER A 110 -5.99 16.20 8.35
N THR A 111 -6.00 14.97 7.84
CA THR A 111 -6.16 13.76 8.65
C THR A 111 -4.90 13.50 9.46
N ILE A 112 -3.72 13.50 8.82
CA ILE A 112 -2.45 13.29 9.52
C ILE A 112 -2.11 14.43 10.49
N GLU A 113 -2.54 15.67 10.23
CA GLU A 113 -2.33 16.80 11.15
C GLU A 113 -3.10 16.65 12.47
N ARG A 114 -4.21 15.90 12.47
CA ARG A 114 -5.01 15.63 13.68
C ARG A 114 -4.45 14.45 14.49
N GLU A 115 -3.57 13.66 13.91
CA GLU A 115 -2.97 12.50 14.55
C GLU A 115 -1.86 12.93 15.53
N HIS A 116 -2.00 12.54 16.80
CA HIS A 116 -1.04 12.91 17.84
C HIS A 116 0.34 12.28 17.59
N LEU A 117 1.38 13.11 17.66
CA LEU A 117 2.81 12.75 17.47
C LEU A 117 3.10 11.93 16.20
N PHE A 118 2.34 12.21 15.14
CA PHE A 118 2.39 11.40 13.92
C PHE A 118 3.74 11.51 13.21
N LYS A 119 4.37 12.69 13.19
CA LYS A 119 5.65 12.91 12.50
C LYS A 119 6.80 12.18 13.20
N GLU A 120 6.78 12.16 14.52
CA GLU A 120 7.73 11.44 15.37
C GLU A 120 7.63 9.94 15.14
N GLU A 121 6.41 9.40 15.06
CA GLU A 121 6.18 7.99 14.70
C GLU A 121 6.71 7.67 13.30
N VAL A 122 6.42 8.52 12.31
CA VAL A 122 6.92 8.35 10.94
C VAL A 122 8.44 8.34 10.91
N SER A 123 9.10 9.23 11.65
CA SER A 123 10.57 9.24 11.75
C SER A 123 11.10 7.93 12.35
N ALA A 124 10.49 7.43 13.42
CA ALA A 124 10.90 6.17 14.03
C ALA A 124 10.66 4.98 13.09
N TYR A 125 9.55 4.98 12.36
CA TYR A 125 9.25 3.98 11.34
C TYR A 125 10.29 3.99 10.21
N GLU A 126 10.69 5.16 9.72
CA GLU A 126 11.74 5.29 8.70
C GLU A 126 13.09 4.77 9.16
N ASP A 127 13.45 4.98 10.44
CA ASP A 127 14.68 4.44 10.99
C ASP A 127 14.65 2.91 11.10
N ILE A 128 13.52 2.33 11.53
CA ILE A 128 13.30 0.87 11.50
C ILE A 128 13.42 0.33 10.07
N LEU A 129 12.82 1.00 9.08
CA LEU A 129 12.94 0.58 7.67
C LEU A 129 14.40 0.58 7.19
N LYS A 130 15.21 1.57 7.59
CA LYS A 130 16.65 1.61 7.26
C LYS A 130 17.40 0.44 7.90
N GLU A 131 17.14 0.14 9.17
CA GLU A 131 17.75 -0.99 9.87
C GLU A 131 17.38 -2.33 9.22
N VAL A 132 16.10 -2.54 8.92
CA VAL A 132 15.61 -3.76 8.25
C VAL A 132 16.19 -3.89 6.86
N ALA A 133 16.24 -2.80 6.08
CA ALA A 133 16.83 -2.81 4.74
C ALA A 133 18.32 -3.15 4.78
N LYS A 134 19.08 -2.55 5.71
CA LYS A 134 20.50 -2.88 5.91
C LYS A 134 20.66 -4.36 6.25
N PHE A 135 19.91 -4.85 7.24
CA PHE A 135 19.96 -6.26 7.62
C PHE A 135 19.70 -7.20 6.43
N CYS A 136 18.58 -7.01 5.73
CA CYS A 136 18.19 -7.91 4.64
C CYS A 136 19.06 -7.79 3.37
N LEU A 137 19.69 -6.64 3.11
CA LEU A 137 20.48 -6.40 1.90
C LEU A 137 21.99 -6.61 2.09
N THR A 138 22.52 -6.45 3.30
CA THR A 138 23.97 -6.56 3.55
C THR A 138 24.31 -7.61 4.61
N ASP A 139 23.58 -7.65 5.72
CA ASP A 139 24.07 -8.31 6.95
C ASP A 139 23.47 -9.70 7.20
N ALA A 140 22.42 -10.09 6.46
CA ALA A 140 21.72 -11.37 6.62
C ALA A 140 22.62 -12.61 6.43
N ILE A 141 23.78 -12.45 5.78
CA ILE A 141 24.79 -13.51 5.61
C ILE A 141 25.53 -13.80 6.93
N LYS A 142 25.68 -12.79 7.80
CA LYS A 142 26.45 -12.87 9.06
C LYS A 142 25.56 -13.06 10.28
N GLN A 143 24.39 -12.44 10.27
CA GLN A 143 23.41 -12.48 11.36
C GLN A 143 22.09 -13.01 10.79
N LYS A 144 21.51 -14.04 11.43
CA LYS A 144 20.27 -14.68 10.95
C LYS A 144 18.99 -13.98 11.39
N ILE A 145 19.06 -13.18 12.46
CA ILE A 145 17.91 -12.52 13.08
C ILE A 145 18.31 -11.11 13.51
N LEU A 146 17.58 -10.11 13.04
CA LEU A 146 17.61 -8.74 13.55
C LEU A 146 16.54 -8.59 14.65
N HIS A 147 16.93 -8.09 15.82
CA HIS A 147 16.00 -7.80 16.91
C HIS A 147 15.70 -6.30 16.95
N ILE A 148 14.44 -5.93 16.83
CA ILE A 148 13.96 -4.57 17.04
C ILE A 148 13.43 -4.50 18.48
N SER A 149 14.11 -3.70 19.29
CA SER A 149 13.75 -3.51 20.70
C SER A 149 12.47 -2.70 20.84
N LYS A 150 11.72 -2.97 21.92
CA LYS A 150 10.56 -2.17 22.30
C LYS A 150 10.93 -0.69 22.43
N SER A 151 10.05 0.18 21.92
CA SER A 151 10.14 1.63 22.04
C SER A 151 8.75 2.22 22.31
N GLU A 152 8.64 3.55 22.27
CA GLU A 152 7.35 4.26 22.33
C GLU A 152 6.44 3.92 21.14
N TRP A 153 7.03 3.62 19.97
CA TRP A 153 6.30 3.45 18.70
C TRP A 153 6.05 1.99 18.31
N THR A 154 6.83 1.07 18.86
CA THR A 154 6.74 -0.36 18.51
C THR A 154 6.94 -1.26 19.71
N GLU A 155 6.18 -2.34 19.75
CA GLU A 155 6.51 -3.49 20.58
C GLU A 155 7.77 -4.18 20.04
N GLU A 156 8.39 -5.01 20.88
CA GLU A 156 9.55 -5.79 20.45
C GLU A 156 9.18 -6.80 19.35
N PHE A 157 10.02 -6.92 18.34
CA PHE A 157 9.87 -7.96 17.30
C PHE A 157 11.20 -8.32 16.66
N ALA A 158 11.23 -9.49 16.02
CA ALA A 158 12.39 -9.97 15.28
C ALA A 158 12.11 -10.01 13.78
N VAL A 159 13.10 -9.68 12.97
CA VAL A 159 13.12 -9.89 11.52
C VAL A 159 14.07 -11.04 11.20
N THR A 160 13.54 -12.08 10.58
CA THR A 160 14.26 -13.30 10.23
C THR A 160 14.74 -13.28 8.79
N GLU A 161 15.63 -14.21 8.44
CA GLU A 161 16.01 -14.47 7.04
C GLU A 161 14.80 -14.75 6.15
N PHE A 162 13.78 -15.46 6.66
CA PHE A 162 12.56 -15.74 5.91
C PHE A 162 11.73 -14.48 5.66
N ASP A 163 11.64 -13.57 6.65
CA ASP A 163 10.99 -12.27 6.47
C ASP A 163 11.70 -11.47 5.36
N CYS A 164 13.04 -11.46 5.36
CA CYS A 164 13.82 -10.85 4.28
C CYS A 164 13.54 -11.51 2.93
N GLU A 165 13.49 -12.84 2.85
CA GLU A 165 13.19 -13.56 1.61
C GLU A 165 11.84 -13.12 1.04
N LEU A 166 10.80 -13.05 1.88
CA LEU A 166 9.46 -12.60 1.49
C LEU A 166 9.46 -11.15 1.00
N MET A 167 10.10 -10.23 1.72
CA MET A 167 10.22 -8.81 1.31
C MET A 167 11.04 -8.63 0.03
N LEU A 168 11.92 -9.58 -0.29
CA LEU A 168 12.76 -9.58 -1.48
C LEU A 168 12.18 -10.39 -2.66
N PHE A 169 10.97 -10.95 -2.54
CA PHE A 169 10.33 -11.59 -3.68
C PHE A 169 9.98 -10.58 -4.77
N GLY A 170 10.24 -10.97 -6.03
CA GLY A 170 9.61 -10.30 -7.15
C GLY A 170 8.11 -10.54 -7.13
N GLU A 171 7.34 -9.59 -7.68
CA GLU A 171 5.87 -9.59 -7.65
C GLU A 171 5.26 -10.95 -8.05
N VAL A 172 5.69 -11.53 -9.18
CA VAL A 172 5.16 -12.81 -9.68
C VAL A 172 5.38 -13.96 -8.68
N LYS A 173 6.56 -14.02 -8.04
CA LYS A 173 6.88 -15.04 -7.03
C LYS A 173 6.04 -14.81 -5.78
N PHE A 174 5.91 -13.56 -5.33
CA PHE A 174 5.11 -13.19 -4.16
C PHE A 174 3.63 -13.52 -4.35
N LEU A 175 3.02 -13.13 -5.46
CA LEU A 175 1.62 -13.42 -5.77
C LEU A 175 1.37 -14.92 -5.85
N SER A 176 2.28 -15.69 -6.45
CA SER A 176 2.17 -17.15 -6.52
C SER A 176 2.23 -17.78 -5.13
N TYR A 177 3.14 -17.32 -4.28
CA TYR A 177 3.25 -17.74 -2.89
C TYR A 177 1.98 -17.42 -2.09
N ALA A 178 1.47 -16.18 -2.17
CA ALA A 178 0.26 -15.73 -1.47
C ALA A 178 -0.98 -16.51 -1.92
N LYS A 179 -1.19 -16.69 -3.24
CA LYS A 179 -2.30 -17.48 -3.80
C LYS A 179 -2.27 -18.93 -3.32
N ARG A 180 -1.08 -19.54 -3.22
CA ARG A 180 -0.92 -20.89 -2.67
C ARG A 180 -1.38 -20.95 -1.21
N LEU A 181 -0.95 -20.00 -0.38
CA LEU A 181 -1.38 -19.94 1.03
C LEU A 181 -2.89 -19.72 1.17
N GLN A 182 -3.47 -18.83 0.36
CA GLN A 182 -4.91 -18.58 0.35
C GLN A 182 -5.71 -19.83 0.01
N ARG A 183 -5.27 -20.61 -1.00
CA ARG A 183 -5.90 -21.89 -1.37
C ARG A 183 -5.84 -22.91 -0.24
N ILE A 184 -4.71 -23.01 0.46
CA ILE A 184 -4.56 -23.93 1.60
C ILE A 184 -5.53 -23.53 2.74
N ARG A 185 -5.58 -22.24 3.08
CA ARG A 185 -6.50 -21.72 4.11
C ARG A 185 -7.97 -22.01 3.75
N PHE A 186 -8.34 -21.79 2.50
CA PHE A 186 -9.68 -22.07 1.99
C PHE A 186 -10.04 -23.56 2.06
N GLN A 187 -9.14 -24.44 1.62
CA GLN A 187 -9.35 -25.90 1.69
C GLN A 187 -9.46 -26.38 3.14
N HIS A 188 -8.64 -25.85 4.05
CA HIS A 188 -8.72 -26.17 5.46
C HIS A 188 -10.05 -25.73 6.08
N ALA A 189 -10.53 -24.52 5.75
CA ALA A 189 -11.84 -24.03 6.18
C ALA A 189 -12.99 -24.92 5.69
N ILE A 190 -12.94 -25.39 4.44
CA ILE A 190 -13.92 -26.36 3.89
C ILE A 190 -13.86 -27.69 4.63
N ARG A 191 -12.66 -28.25 4.86
CA ARG A 191 -12.53 -29.53 5.57
C ARG A 191 -13.09 -29.45 6.99
N LYS A 192 -12.86 -28.33 7.69
CA LYS A 192 -13.43 -28.09 9.02
C LYS A 192 -14.96 -27.98 8.98
N SER A 193 -15.54 -27.34 7.96
CA SER A 193 -17.00 -27.21 7.83
C SER A 193 -17.69 -28.51 7.43
N VAL A 194 -17.03 -29.37 6.66
CA VAL A 194 -17.54 -30.71 6.29
C VAL A 194 -17.35 -31.71 7.45
N GLY A 195 -16.19 -31.70 8.11
CA GLY A 195 -15.91 -32.56 9.26
C GLY A 195 -16.79 -32.28 10.48
N GLY A 196 -17.21 -31.03 10.69
CA GLY A 196 -18.15 -30.66 11.76
C GLY A 196 -19.61 -31.07 11.51
N LYS A 197 -19.98 -31.49 10.30
CA LYS A 197 -21.34 -31.98 9.98
C LYS A 197 -21.52 -33.48 10.26
N ASN A 198 -20.44 -34.26 10.32
CA ASN A 198 -20.52 -35.71 10.57
C ASN A 198 -20.48 -36.10 12.06
N SER A 199 -20.38 -35.13 12.99
CA SER A 199 -20.36 -35.37 14.44
C SER A 199 -21.71 -35.16 15.14
N LYS A 200 -22.83 -34.97 14.42
CA LYS A 200 -24.16 -34.70 15.00
C LYS A 200 -25.22 -35.79 14.78
N VAL A 201 -24.84 -37.00 14.37
CA VAL A 201 -25.81 -38.11 14.19
C VAL A 201 -25.25 -39.42 14.77
N VAL A 202 -25.06 -39.51 16.09
CA VAL A 202 -25.21 -40.76 16.85
C VAL A 202 -25.60 -40.38 18.28
N GLY A 203 -26.85 -40.62 18.66
CA GLY A 203 -27.33 -40.35 20.01
C GLY A 203 -28.86 -40.28 20.08
N ASN A 204 -29.51 -41.44 19.93
CA ASN A 204 -30.76 -41.82 20.61
C ASN A 204 -30.94 -43.33 20.49
#